data_AF-A0AAW0H7P9-F1
#
_entry.id   AF-A0AAW0H7P9-F1
#
_cell.length_a   1.000
_cell.length_b   1.000
_cell.length_c   1.000
_cell.angle_alpha   90.00
_cell.angle_beta   90.00
_cell.angle_gamma   90.00
#
_symmetry.space_group_name_H-M   'P 1'
#
loop_
_entity.id
_entity.type
_entity.pdbx_description
1 polymer ?
#
loop_
_entity_poly.entity_id
_entity_poly.type
_entity_poly.pdbx_seq_one_letter_code
_entity_poly.pdbx_strand_id
1 'polypeptide(L)'
;LAGLTSMEASAEQPSPHHLQPGEHCIRDDDFVMLKRKKVTFDKQWFYLDNAIGHSYGSTFEVCNGGCLQLKKKKEEPTSETKEAGIDNRNIVDDGKSQKHTQDDIKALKDKGIKGEEIVQQLIENSTTFSNKTEFAQDKYIKKKKKKYEAIVTILKTPTCIFSIMYYSREPGKINHKRYDTLAQMLKLGNIRAGNKMIVMETCSGMVLGVMMEQMGGFGS
;
A
#
# COMPACT_ATOMS: atom_id res chain seq x y z
N LEU A 1 -27.01 53.92 -6.50
CA LEU A 1 -27.40 52.57 -6.98
C LEU A 1 -26.14 51.87 -7.46
N ALA A 2 -25.47 51.17 -6.54
CA ALA A 2 -24.27 50.38 -6.83
C ALA A 2 -24.71 49.00 -7.31
N GLY A 3 -24.23 48.57 -8.49
CA GLY A 3 -24.38 47.21 -8.98
C GLY A 3 -23.25 46.34 -8.44
N LEU A 4 -23.59 45.35 -7.60
CA LEU A 4 -22.68 44.27 -7.23
C LEU A 4 -22.52 43.32 -8.43
N THR A 5 -21.34 43.31 -9.05
CA THR A 5 -20.87 42.17 -9.84
C THR A 5 -20.35 41.10 -8.90
N SER A 6 -21.10 40.00 -8.78
CA SER A 6 -20.66 38.77 -8.11
C SER A 6 -19.53 38.15 -8.93
N MET A 7 -18.32 38.13 -8.36
CA MET A 7 -17.21 37.33 -8.87
C MET A 7 -17.50 35.86 -8.56
N GLU A 8 -17.95 35.10 -9.55
CA GLU A 8 -17.89 33.64 -9.49
C GLU A 8 -16.42 33.22 -9.44
N ALA A 9 -15.98 32.77 -8.25
CA ALA A 9 -14.71 32.09 -8.10
C ALA A 9 -14.75 30.83 -8.97
N SER A 10 -13.95 30.83 -10.04
CA SER A 10 -13.74 29.64 -10.87
C SER A 10 -13.13 28.56 -9.98
N ALA A 11 -13.94 27.55 -9.62
CA ALA A 11 -13.45 26.37 -8.93
C ALA A 11 -12.43 25.67 -9.85
N GLU A 12 -11.16 25.68 -9.45
CA GLU A 12 -10.08 25.00 -10.13
C GLU A 12 -10.47 23.52 -10.31
N GLN A 13 -10.56 23.06 -11.55
CA GLN A 13 -10.92 21.68 -11.86
C GLN A 13 -9.91 20.75 -11.17
N PRO A 14 -10.37 19.77 -10.37
CA PRO A 14 -9.46 18.91 -9.64
C PRO A 14 -8.56 18.16 -10.63
N SER A 15 -7.25 18.34 -10.46
CA SER A 15 -6.23 17.65 -11.22
C SER A 15 -6.42 16.12 -11.13
N PRO A 16 -6.47 15.37 -12.25
CA PRO A 16 -6.67 13.92 -12.25
C PRO A 16 -5.49 13.12 -11.66
N HIS A 17 -4.47 13.83 -11.18
CA HIS A 17 -3.22 13.29 -10.64
C HIS A 17 -3.14 13.38 -9.11
N HIS A 18 -4.06 14.11 -8.46
CA HIS A 18 -4.06 14.34 -7.01
C HIS A 18 -5.25 13.67 -6.33
N LEU A 19 -5.05 13.26 -5.09
CA LEU A 19 -6.06 12.59 -4.27
C LEU A 19 -7.16 13.59 -3.86
N GLN A 20 -8.40 13.32 -4.27
CA GLN A 20 -9.56 14.14 -3.94
C GLN A 20 -10.48 13.49 -2.90
N PRO A 21 -11.23 14.28 -2.11
CA PRO A 21 -12.25 13.74 -1.23
C PRO A 21 -13.30 12.93 -2.01
N GLY A 22 -13.63 11.72 -1.54
CA GLY A 22 -14.66 10.86 -2.13
C GLY A 22 -14.17 9.91 -3.20
N GLU A 23 -12.92 9.99 -3.63
CA GLU A 23 -12.34 9.07 -4.62
C GLU A 23 -12.07 7.67 -4.05
N HIS A 24 -12.01 6.70 -4.94
CA HIS A 24 -11.61 5.34 -4.62
C HIS A 24 -10.12 5.17 -4.89
N CYS A 25 -9.39 4.57 -3.93
CA CYS A 25 -7.95 4.34 -4.06
C CYS A 25 -7.58 2.92 -3.63
N ILE A 26 -6.41 2.45 -4.06
CA ILE A 26 -5.85 1.16 -3.64
C ILE A 26 -4.62 1.42 -2.78
N ARG A 27 -4.43 0.59 -1.76
CA ARG A 27 -3.34 0.64 -0.81
C ARG A 27 -2.70 -0.73 -0.66
N ASP A 28 -1.40 -0.87 -0.94
CA ASP A 28 -0.61 -2.08 -0.68
C ASP A 28 -1.41 -3.38 -0.92
N ASP A 29 -1.99 -3.50 -2.12
CA ASP A 29 -2.86 -4.58 -2.61
C ASP A 29 -4.33 -4.62 -2.12
N ASP A 30 -4.81 -3.58 -1.44
CA ASP A 30 -6.13 -3.52 -0.78
C ASP A 30 -6.93 -2.22 -1.05
N PHE A 31 -8.24 -2.31 -1.28
CA PHE A 31 -9.08 -1.15 -1.62
C PHE A 31 -9.52 -0.34 -0.41
N VAL A 32 -9.38 0.99 -0.52
CA VAL A 32 -9.88 1.94 0.46
C VAL A 32 -10.56 3.10 -0.25
N MET A 33 -11.79 3.39 0.15
CA MET A 33 -12.49 4.60 -0.30
C MET A 33 -12.00 5.80 0.53
N LEU A 34 -11.54 6.87 -0.13
CA LEU A 34 -11.14 8.13 0.50
C LEU A 34 -12.38 8.86 1.02
N LYS A 35 -12.89 8.42 2.16
CA LYS A 35 -13.86 9.16 2.97
C LYS A 35 -13.18 9.66 4.23
N ARG A 36 -13.70 10.76 4.79
CA ARG A 36 -13.38 11.24 6.15
C ARG A 36 -13.89 10.26 7.21
N LYS A 37 -13.39 9.04 7.18
CA LYS A 37 -13.80 7.93 8.04
C LYS A 37 -12.56 7.17 8.48
N LYS A 38 -12.60 6.69 9.71
CA LYS A 38 -11.63 5.75 10.25
C LYS A 38 -11.61 4.48 9.38
N VAL A 39 -10.45 4.16 8.82
CA VAL A 39 -10.21 2.93 8.06
C VAL A 39 -9.31 2.02 8.88
N THR A 40 -9.57 0.71 8.82
CA THR A 40 -8.78 -0.31 9.52
C THR A 40 -8.08 -1.19 8.50
N PHE A 41 -6.80 -1.48 8.70
CA PHE A 41 -5.95 -2.26 7.80
C PHE A 41 -4.82 -2.90 8.60
N ASP A 42 -4.53 -4.18 8.37
CA ASP A 42 -3.49 -4.95 9.09
C ASP A 42 -3.43 -4.66 10.59
N LYS A 43 -4.61 -4.65 11.24
CA LYS A 43 -4.79 -4.41 12.69
C LYS A 43 -4.40 -3.00 13.16
N GLN A 44 -4.24 -2.06 12.24
CA GLN A 44 -4.06 -0.64 12.50
C GLN A 44 -5.24 0.16 12.00
N TRP A 45 -5.45 1.34 12.56
CA TRP A 45 -6.49 2.25 12.13
C TRP A 45 -5.93 3.65 11.88
N PHE A 46 -6.47 4.35 10.89
CA PHE A 46 -6.01 5.68 10.50
C PHE A 46 -7.10 6.44 9.73
N TYR A 47 -6.88 7.74 9.59
CA TYR A 47 -7.69 8.70 8.83
C TYR A 47 -6.97 9.08 7.54
N LEU A 48 -7.75 9.31 6.49
CA LEU A 48 -7.23 9.62 5.15
C LEU A 48 -7.14 11.13 4.87
N ASP A 49 -7.57 11.96 5.81
CA ASP A 49 -7.62 13.42 5.69
C ASP A 49 -6.25 14.00 5.29
N ASN A 50 -5.16 13.49 5.88
CA ASN A 50 -3.79 13.92 5.61
C ASN A 50 -3.24 13.46 4.25
N ALA A 51 -3.92 12.55 3.55
CA ALA A 51 -3.51 12.10 2.22
C ALA A 51 -4.09 12.98 1.10
N ILE A 52 -5.18 13.72 1.38
CA ILE A 52 -5.86 14.55 0.39
C ILE A 52 -4.91 15.65 -0.12
N GLY A 53 -4.92 15.88 -1.43
CA GLY A 53 -4.05 16.87 -2.09
C GLY A 53 -2.66 16.37 -2.45
N HIS A 54 -2.24 15.18 -2.01
CA HIS A 54 -1.01 14.54 -2.49
C HIS A 54 -1.24 13.78 -3.81
N SER A 55 -0.18 13.52 -4.56
CA SER A 55 -0.27 12.76 -5.81
C SER A 55 -0.52 11.27 -5.55
N TYR A 56 -1.19 10.60 -6.49
CA TYR A 56 -1.21 9.14 -6.53
C TYR A 56 0.23 8.57 -6.56
N GLY A 57 0.44 7.44 -5.89
CA GLY A 57 1.76 6.85 -5.65
C GLY A 57 2.50 7.41 -4.43
N SER A 58 1.95 8.41 -3.74
CA SER A 58 2.54 8.92 -2.50
C SER A 58 2.47 7.87 -1.39
N THR A 59 3.54 7.83 -0.60
CA THR A 59 3.72 6.88 0.49
C THR A 59 3.65 7.60 1.83
N PHE A 60 2.94 7.02 2.79
CA PHE A 60 2.67 7.58 4.11
C PHE A 60 3.07 6.59 5.20
N GLU A 61 3.54 7.10 6.32
CA GLU A 61 3.71 6.34 7.55
C GLU A 61 2.48 6.55 8.44
N VAL A 62 1.96 5.46 9.03
CA VAL A 62 0.89 5.53 10.03
C VAL A 62 1.48 5.88 11.38
N CYS A 63 1.13 7.06 11.89
CA CYS A 63 1.58 7.51 13.20
C CYS A 63 0.56 7.19 14.30
N ASN A 64 1.00 7.34 15.56
CA ASN A 64 0.13 7.21 16.72
C ASN A 64 -1.07 8.14 16.63
N GLY A 65 -2.25 7.62 16.96
CA GLY A 65 -3.52 8.34 16.79
C GLY A 65 -4.11 8.24 15.39
N GLY A 66 -3.50 7.45 14.49
CA GLY A 66 -4.07 7.15 13.17
C GLY A 66 -3.95 8.31 12.17
N CYS A 67 -3.01 9.21 12.34
CA CYS A 67 -2.69 10.22 11.32
C CYS A 67 -1.66 9.65 10.32
N LEU A 68 -1.75 10.11 9.07
CA LEU A 68 -0.79 9.78 8.02
C LEU A 68 0.24 10.89 7.89
N GLN A 69 1.52 10.53 7.86
CA GLN A 69 2.62 11.45 7.58
C GLN A 69 3.29 11.06 6.26
N LEU A 70 3.47 12.04 5.37
CA LEU A 70 4.12 11.79 4.08
C LEU A 70 5.57 11.33 4.30
N LYS A 71 5.90 10.12 3.83
CA LYS A 71 7.25 9.60 3.86
C LYS A 71 7.99 10.13 2.64
N LYS A 72 8.94 11.05 2.87
CA LYS A 72 9.90 11.42 1.83
C LYS A 72 10.75 10.19 1.49
N LYS A 73 11.06 9.97 0.21
CA LYS A 73 12.06 8.98 -0.18
C LYS A 73 13.37 9.33 0.54
N LYS A 74 13.74 8.54 1.55
CA LYS A 74 15.12 8.53 2.03
C LYS A 74 15.93 7.89 0.91
N GLU A 75 17.00 8.57 0.50
CA GLU A 75 18.06 7.92 -0.25
C GLU A 75 18.55 6.74 0.58
N GLU A 76 18.64 5.56 -0.03
CA GLU A 76 19.24 4.39 0.62
C GLU A 76 20.62 4.82 1.12
N PRO A 77 20.95 4.66 2.41
CA PRO A 77 22.29 4.98 2.88
C PRO A 77 23.28 4.11 2.09
N THR A 78 24.12 4.79 1.32
CA THR A 78 25.25 4.21 0.59
C THR A 78 26.07 3.39 1.57
N SER A 79 26.07 2.07 1.36
CA SER A 79 26.93 1.03 1.93
C SER A 79 28.02 1.54 2.89
N GLU A 80 27.67 1.77 4.15
CA GLU A 80 28.64 1.61 5.23
C GLU A 80 29.01 0.13 5.26
N THR A 81 30.30 -0.16 5.40
CA THR A 81 30.87 -1.51 5.39
C THR A 81 30.17 -2.38 6.44
N LYS A 82 29.13 -3.12 6.01
CA LYS A 82 28.39 -4.02 6.89
C LYS A 82 29.31 -5.18 7.24
N GLU A 83 29.75 -5.27 8.50
CA GLU A 83 30.36 -6.49 9.01
C GLU A 83 29.35 -7.64 8.85
N ALA A 84 29.70 -8.62 8.02
CA ALA A 84 28.85 -9.76 7.71
C ALA A 84 29.66 -11.06 7.77
N GLY A 85 29.03 -12.12 8.28
CA GLY A 85 29.59 -13.46 8.26
C GLY A 85 29.55 -14.10 6.87
N ILE A 86 30.33 -15.17 6.68
CA ILE A 86 30.37 -15.93 5.42
C ILE A 86 29.37 -17.10 5.45
N ASP A 87 29.19 -17.72 6.62
CA ASP A 87 28.32 -18.87 6.80
C ASP A 87 27.67 -18.90 8.19
N ASN A 88 26.81 -19.90 8.40
CA ASN A 88 26.05 -20.09 9.63
C ASN A 88 26.58 -21.24 10.51
N ARG A 89 27.80 -21.76 10.29
CA ARG A 89 28.28 -22.99 10.96
C ARG A 89 28.38 -22.84 12.49
N ASN A 90 28.60 -21.61 12.96
CA ASN A 90 28.72 -21.26 14.38
C ASN A 90 27.46 -20.59 14.95
N ILE A 91 26.38 -20.47 14.16
CA ILE A 91 25.12 -19.88 14.62
C ILE A 91 24.27 -20.98 15.26
N VAL A 92 24.02 -20.85 16.56
CA VAL A 92 23.20 -21.79 17.34
C VAL A 92 21.85 -21.15 17.64
N ASP A 93 20.76 -21.90 17.45
CA ASP A 93 19.41 -21.46 17.83
C ASP A 93 19.14 -21.78 19.31
N ASP A 94 19.61 -20.89 20.19
CA ASP A 94 19.50 -21.01 21.64
C ASP A 94 18.26 -20.30 22.21
N GLY A 95 17.47 -19.63 21.37
CA GLY A 95 16.35 -18.78 21.76
C GLY A 95 16.73 -17.49 22.52
N LYS A 96 18.03 -17.21 22.71
CA LYS A 96 18.56 -16.07 23.48
C LYS A 96 19.32 -15.06 22.63
N SER A 97 19.32 -15.27 21.31
CA SER A 97 19.94 -14.37 20.33
C SER A 97 19.40 -12.92 20.36
N GLN A 98 18.16 -12.71 20.84
CA GLN A 98 17.56 -11.39 20.99
C GLN A 98 17.50 -11.03 22.48
N LYS A 99 18.14 -9.92 22.86
CA LYS A 99 18.19 -9.50 24.27
C LYS A 99 16.88 -8.86 24.75
N HIS A 100 16.08 -8.28 23.85
CA HIS A 100 14.78 -7.72 24.22
C HIS A 100 13.74 -8.82 24.47
N THR A 101 13.00 -8.66 25.56
CA THR A 101 11.83 -9.49 25.84
C THR A 101 10.63 -9.03 25.02
N GLN A 102 9.57 -9.85 25.00
CA GLN A 102 8.32 -9.49 24.33
C GLN A 102 7.68 -8.24 24.95
N ASP A 103 7.80 -8.05 26.26
CA ASP A 103 7.20 -6.93 26.98
C ASP A 103 7.97 -5.63 26.75
N ASP A 104 9.30 -5.68 26.60
CA ASP A 104 10.09 -4.53 26.17
C ASP A 104 9.62 -4.02 24.80
N ILE A 105 9.40 -4.94 23.85
CA ILE A 105 8.94 -4.59 22.50
C ILE A 105 7.53 -3.98 22.53
N LYS A 106 6.64 -4.45 23.42
CA LYS A 106 5.32 -3.82 23.62
C LYS A 106 5.49 -2.42 24.19
N ALA A 107 6.32 -2.24 25.21
CA ALA A 107 6.58 -0.94 25.80
C ALA A 107 7.13 0.08 24.79
N LEU A 108 8.01 -0.35 23.86
CA LEU A 108 8.49 0.52 22.78
C LEU A 108 7.34 0.99 21.86
N LYS A 109 6.40 0.10 21.54
CA LYS A 109 5.21 0.44 20.76
C LYS A 109 4.27 1.37 21.50
N ASP A 110 4.03 1.10 22.79
CA ASP A 110 3.12 1.88 23.63
C ASP A 110 3.66 3.29 23.87
N LYS A 111 4.99 3.45 23.93
CA LYS A 111 5.68 4.75 23.95
C LYS A 111 5.56 5.53 22.63
N GLY A 112 5.09 4.90 21.54
CA GLY A 112 4.95 5.56 20.25
C GLY A 112 6.25 5.82 19.51
N ILE A 113 7.28 5.01 19.80
CA ILE A 113 8.56 5.06 19.10
C ILE A 113 8.35 4.70 17.63
N LYS A 114 9.08 5.38 16.72
CA LYS A 114 8.97 5.12 15.28
C LYS A 114 9.36 3.68 14.94
N GLY A 115 8.71 3.12 13.92
CA GLY A 115 8.97 1.75 13.49
C GLY A 115 10.43 1.50 13.11
N GLU A 116 11.07 2.50 12.47
CA GLU A 116 12.48 2.47 12.09
C GLU A 116 13.42 2.35 13.31
N GLU A 117 13.14 3.11 14.38
CA GLU A 117 13.93 3.07 15.62
C GLU A 117 13.77 1.72 16.34
N ILE A 118 12.58 1.12 16.32
CA ILE A 118 12.35 -0.23 16.85
C ILE A 118 13.17 -1.26 16.06
N VAL A 119 13.22 -1.14 14.74
CA VAL A 119 14.03 -2.04 13.88
C VAL A 119 15.50 -1.90 14.23
N GLN A 120 16.00 -0.68 14.38
CA GLN A 120 17.39 -0.40 14.73
C GLN A 120 17.77 -1.00 16.09
N GLN A 121 16.95 -0.78 17.12
CA GLN A 121 17.18 -1.36 18.45
C GLN A 121 17.18 -2.90 18.42
N LEU A 122 16.32 -3.52 17.59
CA LEU A 122 16.29 -4.98 17.41
C LEU A 122 17.49 -5.55 16.66
N ILE A 123 18.18 -4.73 15.87
CA ILE A 123 19.44 -5.09 15.20
C ILE A 123 20.59 -5.00 16.21
N GLU A 124 20.71 -3.87 16.91
CA GLU A 124 21.75 -3.62 17.92
C GLU A 124 21.73 -4.65 19.07
N ASN A 125 20.54 -5.10 19.46
CA ASN A 125 20.36 -6.07 20.54
C ASN A 125 20.36 -7.54 20.08
N SER A 126 20.64 -7.81 18.79
CA SER A 126 20.75 -9.16 18.25
C SER A 126 22.19 -9.63 18.24
N THR A 127 22.55 -10.56 19.14
CA THR A 127 23.92 -11.09 19.26
C THR A 127 24.42 -11.82 18.01
N THR A 128 23.50 -12.36 17.20
CA THR A 128 23.83 -13.11 15.98
C THR A 128 23.75 -12.27 14.70
N PHE A 129 23.47 -10.96 14.77
CA PHE A 129 23.22 -10.17 13.56
C PHE A 129 24.48 -9.96 12.72
N SER A 130 25.59 -9.54 13.33
CA SER A 130 26.88 -9.36 12.65
C SER A 130 27.43 -10.68 12.06
N ASN A 131 27.19 -11.81 12.73
CA ASN A 131 27.61 -13.13 12.27
C ASN A 131 26.79 -13.67 11.10
N LYS A 132 25.66 -13.03 10.73
CA LYS A 132 24.86 -13.45 9.58
C LYS A 132 25.52 -13.01 8.28
N THR A 133 25.25 -13.78 7.23
CA THR A 133 25.56 -13.35 5.86
C THR A 133 24.78 -12.11 5.48
N GLU A 134 25.30 -11.35 4.51
CA GLU A 134 24.65 -10.13 4.00
C GLU A 134 23.19 -10.39 3.60
N PHE A 135 22.93 -11.45 2.83
CA PHE A 135 21.56 -11.83 2.46
C PHE A 135 20.68 -12.17 3.67
N ALA A 136 21.24 -12.77 4.72
CA ALA A 136 20.51 -13.09 5.94
C ALA A 136 20.24 -11.84 6.80
N GLN A 137 21.17 -10.87 6.81
CA GLN A 137 20.98 -9.56 7.42
C GLN A 137 19.86 -8.78 6.71
N ASP A 138 19.92 -8.67 5.38
CA ASP A 138 18.90 -7.97 4.59
C ASP A 138 17.52 -8.64 4.70
N LYS A 139 17.48 -9.98 4.68
CA LYS A 139 16.24 -10.74 4.95
C LYS A 139 15.70 -10.48 6.35
N TYR A 140 16.56 -10.37 7.36
CA TYR A 140 16.17 -10.04 8.73
C TYR A 140 15.60 -8.62 8.82
N ILE A 141 16.30 -7.63 8.26
CA ILE A 141 15.86 -6.23 8.22
C ILE A 141 14.50 -6.14 7.50
N LYS A 142 14.37 -6.73 6.31
CA LYS A 142 13.13 -6.72 5.53
C LYS A 142 11.95 -7.31 6.32
N LYS A 143 12.19 -8.40 7.06
CA LYS A 143 11.17 -9.00 7.96
C LYS A 143 10.77 -8.07 9.10
N LYS A 144 11.71 -7.34 9.68
CA LYS A 144 11.46 -6.41 10.81
C LYS A 144 10.79 -5.13 10.32
N LYS A 145 11.27 -4.52 9.23
CA LYS A 145 10.63 -3.37 8.56
C LYS A 145 9.17 -3.67 8.22
N LYS A 146 8.89 -4.80 7.56
CA LYS A 146 7.50 -5.22 7.25
C LYS A 146 6.59 -5.33 8.49
N LYS A 147 7.14 -5.62 9.68
CA LYS A 147 6.37 -5.79 10.91
C LYS A 147 6.18 -4.49 11.70
N TYR A 148 7.14 -3.58 11.68
CA TYR A 148 7.18 -2.40 12.55
C TYR A 148 7.04 -1.08 11.79
N GLU A 149 7.48 -1.01 10.54
CA GLU A 149 7.23 0.15 9.68
C GLU A 149 5.87 -0.01 8.99
N ALA A 150 4.88 0.70 9.50
CA ALA A 150 3.54 0.76 8.92
C ALA A 150 3.49 1.78 7.80
N ILE A 151 3.90 1.35 6.62
CA ILE A 151 3.94 2.18 5.41
C ILE A 151 2.69 1.91 4.58
N VAL A 152 2.19 2.96 3.94
CA VAL A 152 0.94 3.00 3.18
C VAL A 152 1.18 3.72 1.87
N THR A 153 1.01 3.06 0.73
CA THR A 153 1.05 3.76 -0.56
C THR A 153 -0.35 3.90 -1.13
N ILE A 154 -0.75 5.11 -1.52
CA ILE A 154 -2.09 5.34 -2.09
C ILE A 154 -1.99 5.40 -3.60
N LEU A 155 -2.59 4.43 -4.26
CA LEU A 155 -2.60 4.22 -5.71
C LEU A 155 -3.95 4.59 -6.30
N LYS A 156 -3.92 5.00 -7.56
CA LYS A 156 -5.12 5.10 -8.38
C LYS A 156 -5.74 3.71 -8.51
N THR A 157 -7.03 3.62 -8.80
CA THR A 157 -7.77 2.37 -9.01
C THR A 157 -7.91 2.02 -10.51
N PRO A 158 -6.85 1.67 -11.26
CA PRO A 158 -7.05 1.02 -12.55
C PRO A 158 -7.59 -0.40 -12.31
N THR A 159 -8.39 -0.89 -13.23
CA THR A 159 -9.11 -2.17 -13.03
C THR A 159 -8.15 -3.37 -13.00
N CYS A 160 -6.94 -3.23 -13.53
CA CYS A 160 -5.86 -4.21 -13.36
C CYS A 160 -5.52 -4.45 -11.88
N ILE A 161 -5.25 -3.39 -11.10
CA ILE A 161 -4.91 -3.54 -9.67
C ILE A 161 -6.12 -4.07 -8.89
N PHE A 162 -7.33 -3.66 -9.28
CA PHE A 162 -8.57 -4.18 -8.68
C PHE A 162 -8.71 -5.71 -8.84
N SER A 163 -8.34 -6.24 -10.00
CA SER A 163 -8.39 -7.70 -10.25
C SER A 163 -7.35 -8.48 -9.43
N ILE A 164 -6.16 -7.92 -9.21
CA ILE A 164 -5.13 -8.50 -8.33
C ILE A 164 -5.62 -8.55 -6.89
N MET A 165 -6.25 -7.47 -6.42
CA MET A 165 -6.82 -7.40 -5.08
C MET A 165 -7.93 -8.45 -4.88
N TYR A 166 -8.95 -8.48 -5.74
CA TYR A 166 -10.06 -9.42 -5.57
C TYR A 166 -9.57 -10.86 -5.55
N TYR A 167 -8.61 -11.20 -6.42
CA TYR A 167 -8.02 -12.53 -6.44
C TYR A 167 -7.26 -12.86 -5.14
N SER A 168 -6.56 -11.88 -4.56
CA SER A 168 -5.78 -12.07 -3.33
C SER A 168 -6.65 -12.13 -2.07
N ARG A 169 -7.72 -11.31 -2.00
CA ARG A 169 -8.56 -11.16 -0.81
C ARG A 169 -9.82 -12.01 -0.81
N GLU A 170 -10.58 -11.94 -1.91
CA GLU A 170 -11.91 -12.53 -2.01
C GLU A 170 -12.09 -13.27 -3.36
N PRO A 171 -11.23 -14.27 -3.67
CA PRO A 171 -11.24 -14.93 -4.97
C PRO A 171 -12.58 -15.62 -5.25
N GLY A 172 -13.29 -16.08 -4.21
CA GLY A 172 -14.64 -16.64 -4.35
C GLY A 172 -15.65 -15.69 -4.99
N LYS A 173 -15.55 -14.37 -4.74
CA LYS A 173 -16.46 -13.35 -5.30
C LYS A 173 -16.28 -13.10 -6.80
N ILE A 174 -15.17 -13.59 -7.36
CA ILE A 174 -14.83 -13.47 -8.78
C ILE A 174 -14.70 -14.85 -9.45
N ASN A 175 -15.22 -15.89 -8.79
CA ASN A 175 -15.13 -17.28 -9.25
C ASN A 175 -13.68 -17.68 -9.56
N HIS A 176 -12.73 -17.27 -8.70
CA HIS A 176 -11.30 -17.54 -8.80
C HIS A 176 -10.65 -17.12 -10.13
N LYS A 177 -11.22 -16.14 -10.85
CA LYS A 177 -10.59 -15.59 -12.04
C LYS A 177 -9.35 -14.79 -11.69
N ARG A 178 -8.19 -15.30 -12.09
CA ARG A 178 -6.94 -14.57 -11.94
C ARG A 178 -6.86 -13.43 -12.96
N TYR A 179 -6.13 -12.39 -12.62
CA TYR A 179 -5.99 -11.15 -13.38
C TYR A 179 -5.44 -11.35 -14.81
N ASP A 180 -4.59 -12.37 -15.04
CA ASP A 180 -4.08 -12.73 -16.36
C ASP A 180 -5.16 -13.37 -17.25
N THR A 181 -6.04 -14.20 -16.68
CA THR A 181 -7.20 -14.77 -17.39
C THR A 181 -8.13 -13.64 -17.82
N LEU A 182 -8.36 -12.67 -16.93
CA LEU A 182 -9.14 -11.48 -17.24
C LEU A 182 -8.51 -10.68 -18.38
N ALA A 183 -7.19 -10.46 -18.36
CA ALA A 183 -6.48 -9.78 -19.45
C ALA A 183 -6.62 -10.52 -20.80
N GLN A 184 -6.55 -11.86 -20.80
CA GLN A 184 -6.77 -12.67 -21.99
C GLN A 184 -8.21 -12.55 -22.51
N MET A 185 -9.22 -12.56 -21.62
CA MET A 185 -10.63 -12.38 -22.02
C MET A 185 -10.85 -11.07 -22.77
N LEU A 186 -10.28 -9.96 -22.28
CA LEU A 186 -10.38 -8.66 -22.97
C LEU A 186 -9.74 -8.70 -24.35
N LYS A 187 -8.56 -9.33 -24.45
CA LYS A 187 -7.81 -9.37 -25.69
C LYS A 187 -8.49 -10.27 -26.73
N LEU A 188 -8.95 -11.44 -26.34
CA LEU A 188 -9.67 -12.40 -27.19
C LEU A 188 -11.03 -11.85 -27.61
N GLY A 189 -11.72 -11.15 -26.71
CA GLY A 189 -13.00 -10.47 -27.02
C GLY A 189 -12.85 -9.21 -27.88
N ASN A 190 -11.62 -8.78 -28.19
CA ASN A 190 -11.31 -7.55 -28.93
C ASN A 190 -12.08 -6.33 -28.39
N ILE A 191 -12.09 -6.19 -27.05
CA ILE A 191 -12.86 -5.16 -26.35
C ILE A 191 -12.17 -3.81 -26.53
N ARG A 192 -12.90 -2.85 -27.10
CA ARG A 192 -12.42 -1.51 -27.42
C ARG A 192 -13.58 -0.53 -27.58
N ALA A 193 -13.26 0.77 -27.58
CA ALA A 193 -14.20 1.84 -27.85
C ALA A 193 -15.01 1.60 -29.14
N GLY A 194 -16.31 1.90 -29.09
CA GLY A 194 -17.24 1.79 -30.22
C GLY A 194 -17.90 0.42 -30.40
N ASN A 195 -17.48 -0.61 -29.67
CA ASN A 195 -18.13 -1.92 -29.74
C ASN A 195 -19.52 -1.90 -29.07
N LYS A 196 -20.44 -2.73 -29.57
CA LYS A 196 -21.68 -3.13 -28.86
C LYS A 196 -21.46 -4.51 -28.24
N MET A 197 -21.28 -4.55 -26.92
CA MET A 197 -20.89 -5.76 -26.20
C MET A 197 -22.06 -6.37 -25.44
N ILE A 198 -22.10 -7.70 -25.33
CA ILE A 198 -22.99 -8.43 -24.42
C ILE A 198 -22.10 -9.05 -23.34
N VAL A 199 -22.47 -8.84 -22.08
CA VAL A 199 -21.77 -9.41 -20.93
C VAL A 199 -22.78 -10.07 -20.00
N MET A 200 -22.46 -11.29 -19.58
CA MET A 200 -23.14 -11.99 -18.49
C MET A 200 -22.08 -12.35 -17.47
N GLU A 201 -22.18 -11.81 -16.26
CA GLU A 201 -21.22 -12.08 -15.21
C GLU A 201 -21.84 -12.21 -13.83
N THR A 202 -21.15 -12.99 -12.98
CA THR A 202 -21.40 -13.11 -11.53
C THR A 202 -20.10 -12.86 -10.75
N CYS A 203 -19.27 -11.93 -11.22
CA CYS A 203 -17.94 -11.64 -10.65
C CYS A 203 -17.89 -10.28 -9.95
N SER A 204 -18.96 -9.92 -9.23
CA SER A 204 -19.05 -8.68 -8.45
C SER A 204 -18.81 -7.40 -9.26
N GLY A 205 -19.24 -7.37 -10.52
CA GLY A 205 -19.04 -6.22 -11.40
C GLY A 205 -17.62 -6.09 -11.97
N MET A 206 -16.72 -7.03 -11.67
CA MET A 206 -15.31 -6.92 -12.07
C MET A 206 -15.16 -7.01 -13.59
N VAL A 207 -15.80 -7.97 -14.26
CA VAL A 207 -15.66 -8.11 -15.72
C VAL A 207 -16.29 -6.91 -16.41
N LEU A 208 -17.48 -6.47 -15.97
CA LEU A 208 -18.14 -5.27 -16.48
C LEU A 208 -17.24 -4.03 -16.31
N GLY A 209 -16.68 -3.82 -15.12
CA GLY A 209 -15.83 -2.67 -14.82
C GLY A 209 -14.59 -2.59 -15.73
N VAL A 210 -13.93 -3.72 -15.98
CA VAL A 210 -12.78 -3.76 -16.89
C VAL A 210 -13.20 -3.45 -18.33
N MET A 211 -14.34 -3.98 -18.77
CA MET A 211 -14.89 -3.69 -20.10
C MET A 211 -15.19 -2.19 -20.25
N MET A 212 -15.80 -1.58 -19.23
CA MET A 212 -16.06 -0.14 -19.21
C MET A 212 -14.76 0.67 -19.28
N GLU A 213 -13.72 0.29 -18.55
CA GLU A 213 -12.41 0.95 -18.63
C GLU A 213 -11.81 0.88 -20.04
N GLN A 214 -11.86 -0.28 -20.69
CA GLN A 214 -11.34 -0.45 -22.06
C GLN A 214 -12.18 0.27 -23.13
N MET A 215 -13.48 0.40 -22.92
CA MET A 215 -14.38 1.09 -23.85
C MET A 215 -14.36 2.61 -23.66
N GLY A 216 -13.89 3.11 -22.51
CA GLY A 216 -13.70 4.54 -22.26
C GLY A 216 -14.98 5.38 -22.34
N GLY A 217 -16.16 4.76 -22.16
CA GLY A 217 -17.46 5.44 -22.30
C GLY A 217 -18.04 5.48 -23.72
N PHE A 218 -17.39 4.84 -24.70
CA PHE A 218 -17.84 4.82 -26.10
C PHE A 218 -18.44 3.46 -26.47
N GLY A 219 -19.75 3.41 -26.68
CA GLY A 219 -20.49 2.24 -27.16
C GLY A 219 -21.42 2.59 -28.32
N SER A 220 -21.89 1.55 -29.01
CA SER A 220 -22.89 1.64 -30.11
C SER A 220 -24.21 0.98 -29.72
#